data_AF-A0A535EI82-F1
#
_entry.id   AF-A0A535EI82-F1
#
_cell.length_a   1.000
_cell.length_b   1.000
_cell.length_c   1.000
_cell.angle_alpha   90.00
_cell.angle_beta   90.00
_cell.angle_gamma   90.00
#
_symmetry.space_group_name_H-M   'P 1'
#
loop_
_entity.id
_entity.type
_entity.pdbx_description
1 polymer ?
#
loop_
_entity_poly.entity_id
_entity_poly.type
_entity_poly.pdbx_seq_one_letter_code
_entity_poly.pdbx_strand_id
1 'polypeptide(L)'
;MGAPHRVVYGGVGMRTNVELNDRLVAEVMRRYRLRTKREAVDLALRRLIGEPLDAHEALALEGSGWDANLEELRESRTTPS
;
A
#
# COMPACT_ATOMS: atom_id res chain seq x y z
N MET A 1 -25.38 2.52 21.77
CA MET A 1 -25.06 2.04 20.41
C MET A 1 -24.36 3.19 19.68
N GLY A 2 -23.06 3.34 19.89
CA GLY A 2 -22.25 4.39 19.27
C GLY A 2 -21.23 3.71 18.36
N ALA A 3 -21.31 3.96 17.05
CA ALA A 3 -20.38 3.40 16.08
C ALA A 3 -18.94 3.86 16.41
N PRO A 4 -17.93 2.98 16.39
CA PRO A 4 -16.56 3.40 16.61
C PRO A 4 -16.10 4.30 15.46
N HIS A 5 -15.45 5.39 15.88
CA HIS A 5 -14.88 6.43 15.03
C HIS A 5 -14.00 5.83 13.93
N ARG A 6 -14.49 5.90 12.68
CA ARG A 6 -13.66 5.72 11.50
C ARG A 6 -12.79 6.98 11.34
N VAL A 7 -11.57 6.95 11.88
CA VAL A 7 -10.58 8.01 11.61
C VAL A 7 -10.11 7.83 10.18
N VAL A 8 -10.87 8.39 9.25
CA VAL A 8 -10.40 8.63 7.88
C VAL A 8 -9.31 9.68 8.03
N TYR A 9 -8.06 9.35 7.70
CA TYR A 9 -7.06 10.39 7.40
C TYR A 9 -7.54 11.12 6.15
N GLY A 10 -8.47 12.06 6.32
CA GLY A 10 -8.81 13.08 5.35
C GLY A 10 -7.63 14.03 5.30
N GLY A 11 -6.52 13.58 4.71
CA GLY A 11 -5.37 14.42 4.44
C GLY A 11 -5.84 15.54 3.54
N VAL A 12 -6.00 16.73 4.12
CA VAL A 12 -6.29 17.96 3.38
C VAL A 12 -5.15 18.11 2.37
N GLY A 13 -5.43 17.82 1.10
CA GLY A 13 -4.47 18.05 0.05
C GLY A 13 -4.09 19.53 0.03
N MET A 14 -2.83 19.84 0.29
CA MET A 14 -2.33 21.20 0.23
C MET A 14 -2.00 21.55 -1.23
N ARG A 15 -2.50 22.70 -1.71
CA ARG A 15 -2.11 23.22 -3.02
C ARG A 15 -0.66 23.68 -2.96
N THR A 16 0.20 23.02 -3.73
CA THR A 16 1.63 23.32 -3.83
C THR A 16 2.02 23.37 -5.31
N ASN A 17 2.86 24.32 -5.70
CA ASN A 17 3.41 24.38 -7.06
C ASN A 17 4.75 23.63 -7.07
N VAL A 18 4.83 22.55 -7.85
CA VAL A 18 6.05 21.75 -8.04
C VAL A 18 6.24 21.46 -9.53
N GLU A 19 7.48 21.47 -9.99
CA GLU A 19 7.81 21.08 -11.36
C GLU A 19 7.89 19.55 -11.45
N LEU A 20 7.22 18.98 -12.44
CA LEU A 20 7.20 17.54 -12.67
C LEU A 20 7.68 17.24 -14.10
N ASN A 21 8.46 16.17 -14.25
CA ASN A 21 8.79 15.67 -15.57
C ASN A 21 7.57 15.00 -16.20
N ASP A 22 7.02 15.63 -17.24
CA ASP A 22 5.79 15.17 -17.90
C ASP A 22 5.92 13.75 -18.49
N ARG A 23 7.11 13.33 -18.93
CA ARG A 23 7.31 11.96 -19.45
C ARG A 23 7.17 10.92 -18.34
N LEU A 24 7.73 11.20 -17.15
CA LEU A 24 7.60 10.31 -16.00
C LEU A 24 6.15 10.25 -15.50
N VAL A 25 5.48 11.40 -15.42
CA VAL A 25 4.08 11.45 -15.01
C VAL A 25 3.19 10.70 -16.00
N ALA A 26 3.38 10.91 -17.30
CA ALA A 26 2.64 10.19 -18.33
C ALA A 26 2.85 8.67 -18.24
N GLU A 27 4.09 8.22 -18.01
CA GLU A 27 4.38 6.80 -17.90
C GLU A 27 3.75 6.16 -16.65
N VAL A 28 3.80 6.85 -15.50
CA VAL A 28 3.12 6.41 -14.28
C VAL A 28 1.61 6.36 -14.47
N MET A 29 1.02 7.40 -15.07
CA MET A 29 -0.42 7.45 -15.33
C MET A 29 -0.85 6.33 -16.28
N ARG A 30 -0.08 6.05 -17.34
CA ARG A 30 -0.35 4.94 -18.27
C ARG A 30 -0.21 3.58 -17.59
N ARG A 31 0.88 3.35 -16.86
CA ARG A 31 1.19 2.08 -16.20
C ARG A 31 0.18 1.71 -15.12
N TYR A 32 -0.32 2.71 -14.39
CA TYR A 32 -1.26 2.52 -13.27
C TYR A 32 -2.69 2.99 -13.57
N ARG A 33 -3.00 3.33 -14.84
CA ARG A 33 -4.32 3.75 -15.33
C ARG A 33 -4.94 4.92 -14.52
N LEU A 34 -4.13 5.92 -14.21
CA LEU A 34 -4.52 7.09 -13.43
C LEU A 34 -5.09 8.18 -14.34
N ARG A 35 -6.04 8.97 -13.83
CA ARG A 35 -6.75 10.00 -14.58
C ARG A 35 -6.11 11.38 -14.43
N THR A 36 -5.36 11.60 -13.35
CA THR A 36 -4.78 12.91 -13.03
C THR A 36 -3.32 12.84 -12.55
N LYS A 37 -2.58 13.93 -12.75
CA LYS A 37 -1.22 14.09 -12.20
C LYS A 37 -1.20 14.01 -10.68
N ARG A 38 -2.27 14.47 -10.01
CA ARG A 38 -2.42 14.41 -8.56
C ARG A 38 -2.48 12.98 -8.04
N GLU A 39 -3.23 12.10 -8.71
CA GLU A 39 -3.27 10.67 -8.39
C GLU A 39 -1.90 10.01 -8.57
N ALA A 40 -1.15 10.40 -9.60
CA ALA A 40 0.20 9.88 -9.83
C ALA A 40 1.17 10.26 -8.69
N VAL A 41 1.10 11.51 -8.22
CA VAL A 41 1.91 12.00 -7.09
C VAL A 41 1.50 11.30 -5.79
N ASP A 42 0.20 11.20 -5.51
CA ASP A 42 -0.31 10.51 -4.32
C ASP A 42 0.15 9.04 -4.26
N LEU A 43 0.01 8.32 -5.38
CA LEU A 43 0.46 6.94 -5.50
C LEU A 43 1.97 6.79 -5.30
N ALA A 44 2.77 7.71 -5.85
CA ALA A 44 4.23 7.68 -5.69
C ALA A 44 4.64 7.89 -4.23
N LEU A 45 4.00 8.84 -3.54
CA LEU A 45 4.25 9.12 -2.12
C LEU A 45 3.88 7.92 -1.25
N ARG A 46 2.68 7.34 -1.44
CA ARG A 46 2.22 6.13 -0.73
C ARG A 46 3.16 4.94 -0.90
N ARG A 47 3.67 4.72 -2.11
CA ARG A 47 4.64 3.65 -2.36
C ARG A 47 5.99 3.92 -1.71
N LEU A 48 6.44 5.17 -1.68
CA LEU A 48 7.74 5.54 -1.13
C LEU A 48 7.77 5.43 0.39
N ILE A 49 6.70 5.86 1.06
CA ILE A 49 6.58 5.70 2.51
C ILE A 49 6.37 4.23 2.90
N GLY A 50 5.96 3.39 1.93
CA GLY A 50 5.46 2.04 2.14
C GLY A 50 4.15 2.14 2.91
N GLU A 51 3.00 1.88 2.29
CA GLU A 51 1.76 1.84 3.06
C GLU A 51 1.92 0.72 4.11
N PRO A 52 2.04 1.03 5.42
CA PRO A 52 1.89 -0.02 6.40
C PRO A 52 0.45 -0.49 6.22
N LEU A 53 0.21 -1.80 6.24
CA LEU A 53 -1.13 -2.25 6.66
C LEU A 53 -1.46 -1.43 7.90
N ASP A 54 -2.61 -0.75 7.91
CA ASP A 54 -3.07 -0.12 9.14
C ASP A 54 -2.95 -1.20 10.23
N ALA A 55 -2.37 -0.87 11.39
CA ALA A 55 -2.09 -1.90 12.40
C ALA A 55 -3.35 -2.71 12.71
N HIS A 56 -4.52 -2.07 12.62
CA HIS A 56 -5.82 -2.70 12.70
C HIS A 56 -6.15 -3.63 11.51
N GLU A 57 -5.80 -3.28 10.27
CA GLU A 57 -5.95 -4.15 9.09
C GLU A 57 -4.96 -5.32 9.12
N ALA A 58 -3.72 -5.12 9.58
CA ALA A 58 -2.75 -6.18 9.79
C ALA A 58 -3.23 -7.19 10.85
N LEU A 59 -3.78 -6.68 11.96
CA LEU A 59 -4.38 -7.50 13.02
C LEU A 59 -5.70 -8.14 12.59
N ALA A 60 -6.46 -7.53 11.67
CA ALA A 60 -7.65 -8.17 11.10
C ALA A 60 -7.32 -9.38 10.19
N LEU A 61 -6.06 -9.49 9.74
CA LEU A 61 -5.51 -10.67 9.07
C LEU A 61 -4.95 -11.71 10.06
N GLU A 62 -4.86 -11.37 11.36
CA GLU A 62 -4.51 -12.33 12.40
C GLU A 62 -5.62 -13.38 12.50
N GLY A 63 -5.27 -14.64 12.21
CA GLY A 63 -6.25 -15.72 12.16
C GLY A 63 -7.00 -15.86 10.83
N SER A 64 -6.72 -15.03 9.81
CA SER A 64 -7.24 -15.27 8.46
C SER A 64 -6.48 -16.42 7.78
N GLY A 65 -6.84 -17.64 8.16
CA GLY A 65 -6.77 -18.85 7.33
C GLY A 65 -5.43 -19.17 6.67
N TRP A 66 -4.31 -19.04 7.38
CA TRP A 66 -3.07 -19.67 6.92
C TRP A 66 -3.03 -21.12 7.40
N ASP A 67 -3.41 -22.03 6.52
CA ASP A 67 -3.54 -23.47 6.82
C ASP A 67 -2.29 -24.27 6.42
N ALA A 68 -1.23 -23.58 6.02
CA ALA A 68 0.02 -24.22 5.62
C ALA A 68 0.84 -24.65 6.84
N ASN A 69 1.48 -25.82 6.76
CA ASN A 69 2.36 -26.30 7.81
C ASN A 69 3.68 -25.51 7.77
N LEU A 70 3.97 -24.77 8.86
CA LEU A 70 5.20 -24.00 9.00
C LEU A 70 6.47 -24.86 8.92
N GLU A 71 6.39 -26.12 9.34
CA GLU A 71 7.53 -27.04 9.34
C GLU A 71 7.91 -27.45 7.91
N GLU A 72 6.92 -27.84 7.11
CA GLU A 72 7.09 -28.26 5.72
C GLU A 72 7.71 -27.15 4.84
N LEU A 73 7.33 -25.89 5.09
CA LEU A 73 7.88 -24.72 4.39
C LEU A 73 9.30 -24.35 4.83
N ARG A 74 9.75 -24.80 6.02
CA ARG A 74 11.13 -24.61 6.51
C ARG A 74 12.05 -25.73 6.02
N GLU A 75 11.54 -26.95 5.95
CA GLU A 75 12.26 -28.10 5.41
C GLU A 75 12.57 -27.92 3.93
N SER A 76 11.62 -27.43 3.12
CA SER A 76 11.84 -27.17 1.68
C SER A 76 12.91 -26.10 1.38
N ARG A 77 13.21 -25.21 2.33
CA ARG A 77 14.27 -24.18 2.21
C ARG A 77 15.64 -24.72 2.59
N THR A 78 15.68 -25.74 3.43
CA THR A 78 16.92 -26.33 3.92
C THR A 78 17.09 -27.64 3.17
N THR A 79 17.69 -27.62 1.98
CA THR A 79 18.14 -28.85 1.32
C THR A 79 19.22 -29.48 2.20
N PRO A 80 18.99 -30.62 2.89
CA PRO A 80 20.08 -31.41 3.42
C PRO A 80 20.53 -32.32 2.28
N SER A 81 21.82 -32.24 1.94
CA SER A 81 22.47 -33.16 1.00
C SER A 81 22.50 -34.60 1.52
#